data_AF-H2CBW0-F1
#
_entry.id   AF-H2CBW0-F1
#
_cell.length_a   1.000
_cell.length_b   1.000
_cell.length_c   1.000
_cell.angle_alpha   90.00
_cell.angle_beta   90.00
_cell.angle_gamma   90.00
#
_symmetry.space_group_name_H-M   'P 1'
#
loop_
_entity.id
_entity.type
_entity.pdbx_description
1 polymer ?
#
loop_
_entity_poly.entity_id
_entity_poly.type
_entity_poly.pdbx_seq_one_letter_code
_entity_poly.pdbx_strand_id
1 'polypeptide(L)'
;MKFSLHLEQRQVSDQEPALQHLLVRLVSPPVDEAGPHTPLRVALAIDRSKSMHGEKLASVIEAANALVNWLTRNDSLAVVAYDTNVEVIQPLLPLTDKFSVTQRIESIRAGSSTNLSGGWLQALRMIEEEPSAEKTAVRRVILLTDGMANAGIVNPAELRRIARDHLQRNISTTAMGFGRDFSELTLREIASEGGGNFYFIEGPEQASSVFFQEFGEIAALYGQGLEIRLHFAPGVTVKELLNEIPHEQHGSELILRPGDVRSDDLMNLVLVIEIDGRSILPEQPLVTAECSFYNVRQGAKMERLSAVASAQVGTPTEEFDPEVRLEAIIASAGRVLLEASRLSAEKDLASARELIRRKRQQIEESFDLDSELLHRLHERLGMTERNLDENIGLLSKRLMAEAESMGRRDLRRVSGYHDQIFELTLSEQLDLYRCPDLKGAVRRAMENGYRFAVFDMTDLSYVDSSGIGALIQIFNWLKSRGGLLVLSNVQGGVERIFQMSKLDEFFVLRDSPLSARMLIEELLAGQGGN
;
A
#
# COMPACT_ATOMS: atom_id res chain seq x y z
N MET A 1 17.79 -0.08 -5.92
CA MET A 1 16.56 -0.43 -6.67
C MET A 1 16.93 -0.89 -8.07
N LYS A 2 16.24 -1.90 -8.63
CA LYS A 2 16.38 -2.30 -10.04
C LYS A 2 15.20 -1.74 -10.83
N PHE A 3 15.48 -1.22 -12.02
CA PHE A 3 14.48 -0.66 -12.94
C PHE A 3 14.67 -1.30 -14.31
N SER A 4 13.59 -1.83 -14.89
CA SER A 4 13.65 -2.59 -16.14
C SER A 4 12.35 -2.46 -16.95
N LEU A 5 12.47 -2.59 -18.26
CA LEU A 5 11.35 -2.63 -19.19
C LEU A 5 11.32 -3.98 -19.89
N HIS A 6 10.14 -4.58 -20.02
CA HIS A 6 9.95 -5.88 -20.65
C HIS A 6 8.83 -5.81 -21.67
N LEU A 7 9.08 -6.34 -22.86
CA LEU A 7 8.12 -6.42 -23.96
C LEU A 7 7.58 -7.84 -24.02
N GLU A 8 6.27 -7.98 -24.20
CA GLU A 8 5.64 -9.31 -24.29
C GLU A 8 6.16 -10.15 -25.46
N GLN A 9 6.33 -9.56 -26.64
CA GLN A 9 6.98 -10.20 -27.79
C GLN A 9 8.33 -9.51 -28.06
N ARG A 10 9.33 -10.32 -28.40
CA ARG A 10 10.67 -9.84 -28.75
C ARG A 10 10.80 -9.42 -30.21
N GLN A 11 9.82 -9.78 -31.03
CA GLN A 11 9.75 -9.45 -32.45
C GLN A 11 8.50 -8.64 -32.76
N VAL A 12 8.66 -7.61 -33.57
CA VAL A 12 7.57 -6.72 -34.01
C VAL A 12 7.39 -6.87 -35.51
N SER A 13 6.13 -6.94 -35.94
CA SER A 13 5.74 -7.08 -37.34
C SER A 13 6.31 -5.97 -38.22
N ASP A 14 6.95 -6.36 -39.32
CA ASP A 14 7.40 -5.47 -40.39
C ASP A 14 6.32 -5.21 -41.46
N GLN A 15 5.14 -5.80 -41.33
CA GLN A 15 4.04 -5.69 -42.30
C GLN A 15 2.94 -4.73 -41.84
N GLU A 16 2.55 -4.83 -40.57
CA GLU A 16 1.40 -4.13 -40.01
C GLU A 16 1.62 -3.72 -38.55
N PRO A 17 0.96 -2.64 -38.07
CA PRO A 17 1.00 -2.28 -36.67
C PRO A 17 0.41 -3.38 -35.79
N ALA A 18 1.09 -3.69 -34.68
CA ALA A 18 0.65 -4.72 -33.75
C ALA A 18 0.54 -4.16 -32.32
N LEU A 19 -0.47 -4.63 -31.57
CA LEU A 19 -0.62 -4.34 -30.15
C LEU A 19 0.22 -5.29 -29.32
N GLN A 20 0.82 -4.75 -28.26
CA GLN A 20 1.63 -5.53 -27.34
C GLN A 20 1.66 -4.89 -25.95
N HIS A 21 1.86 -5.73 -24.92
CA HIS A 21 2.12 -5.23 -23.57
C HIS A 21 3.59 -4.82 -23.38
N LEU A 22 3.77 -3.68 -22.72
CA LEU A 22 5.04 -3.21 -22.15
C LEU A 22 4.90 -3.20 -20.64
N LEU A 23 5.74 -4.00 -19.97
CA LEU A 23 5.87 -4.03 -18.51
C LEU A 23 7.01 -3.11 -18.07
N VAL A 24 6.69 -2.12 -17.27
CA VAL A 24 7.62 -1.27 -16.53
C VAL A 24 7.74 -1.82 -15.11
N ARG A 25 8.93 -2.29 -14.73
CA ARG A 25 9.15 -2.97 -13.46
C ARG A 25 10.19 -2.27 -12.60
N LEU A 26 9.82 -2.03 -11.34
CA LEU A 26 10.69 -1.55 -10.29
C LEU A 26 10.73 -2.56 -9.14
N VAL A 27 11.95 -2.89 -8.72
CA VAL A 27 12.22 -3.82 -7.61
C VAL A 27 13.11 -3.09 -6.62
N SER A 28 12.55 -2.69 -5.48
CA SER A 28 13.33 -2.07 -4.42
C SER A 28 14.15 -3.14 -3.68
N PRO A 29 15.30 -2.78 -3.09
CA PRO A 29 16.09 -3.74 -2.33
C PRO A 29 15.33 -4.14 -1.05
N PRO A 30 15.63 -5.34 -0.51
CA PRO A 30 15.14 -5.73 0.81
C PRO A 30 15.64 -4.75 1.87
N VAL A 31 14.95 -4.68 3.01
CA VAL A 31 15.37 -3.89 4.18
C VAL A 31 16.66 -4.50 4.77
N ASP A 32 17.84 -4.26 4.21
CA ASP A 32 19.10 -4.71 4.83
C ASP A 32 19.70 -3.65 5.77
N GLU A 33 20.35 -4.14 6.81
CA GLU A 33 20.56 -3.55 8.14
C GLU A 33 21.43 -2.28 8.17
N ALA A 34 21.16 -1.42 9.17
CA ALA A 34 21.98 -0.28 9.62
C ALA A 34 21.96 1.03 8.81
N GLY A 35 20.94 1.29 7.99
CA GLY A 35 20.64 2.68 7.59
C GLY A 35 20.08 3.46 8.80
N PRO A 36 20.50 4.70 9.07
CA PRO A 36 19.96 5.49 10.19
C PRO A 36 18.44 5.63 10.06
N HIS A 37 17.72 5.53 11.19
CA HIS A 37 16.28 5.77 11.23
C HIS A 37 15.99 7.18 10.71
N THR A 38 15.44 7.27 9.51
CA THR A 38 15.03 8.54 8.92
C THR A 38 13.91 9.12 9.77
N PRO A 39 14.08 10.29 10.39
CA PRO A 39 13.04 10.88 11.23
C PRO A 39 11.73 11.02 10.47
N LEU A 40 10.63 10.65 11.12
CA LEU A 40 9.28 10.79 10.61
C LEU A 40 8.69 12.11 11.10
N ARG A 41 8.09 12.87 10.19
CA ARG A 41 7.26 14.04 10.50
C ARG A 41 5.87 13.75 10.01
N VAL A 42 4.98 13.46 10.95
CA VAL A 42 3.61 13.04 10.65
C VAL A 42 2.64 14.12 11.13
N ALA A 43 1.66 14.45 10.31
CA ALA A 43 0.52 15.26 10.73
C ALA A 43 -0.77 14.48 10.54
N LEU A 44 -1.54 14.34 11.63
CA LEU A 44 -2.87 13.76 11.59
C LEU A 44 -3.90 14.87 11.37
N ALA A 45 -4.74 14.71 10.35
CA ALA A 45 -5.96 15.50 10.18
C ALA A 45 -7.15 14.60 10.53
N ILE A 46 -7.70 14.77 11.73
CA ILE A 46 -8.78 13.95 12.31
C ILE A 46 -10.12 14.66 12.11
N ASP A 47 -11.00 14.08 11.30
CA ASP A 47 -12.40 14.45 11.28
C ASP A 47 -13.03 14.14 12.64
N ARG A 48 -13.63 15.15 13.25
CA ARG A 48 -14.43 15.05 14.47
C ARG A 48 -15.86 15.49 14.23
N SER A 49 -16.37 15.46 13.00
CA SER A 49 -17.75 15.82 12.68
C SER A 49 -18.77 14.93 13.41
N LYS A 50 -20.06 15.32 13.37
CA LYS A 50 -21.12 14.59 14.07
C LYS A 50 -21.21 13.11 13.67
N SER A 51 -20.89 12.77 12.43
CA SER A 51 -20.92 11.39 11.92
C SER A 51 -19.86 10.49 12.55
N MET A 52 -18.76 11.07 13.05
CA MET A 52 -17.69 10.38 13.77
C MET A 52 -18.07 10.00 15.21
N HIS A 53 -19.25 10.39 15.71
CA HIS A 53 -19.65 10.12 17.09
C HIS A 53 -19.62 8.62 17.47
N GLY A 54 -19.36 8.34 18.74
CA GLY A 54 -19.34 6.98 19.29
C GLY A 54 -18.06 6.21 18.95
N GLU A 55 -18.21 4.97 18.53
CA GLU A 55 -17.10 4.02 18.35
C GLU A 55 -16.13 4.41 17.23
N LYS A 56 -16.58 5.15 16.20
CA LYS A 56 -15.71 5.60 15.10
C LYS A 56 -14.61 6.52 15.61
N LEU A 57 -14.98 7.63 16.28
CA LEU A 57 -14.02 8.55 16.88
C LEU A 57 -13.19 7.85 17.95
N ALA A 58 -13.80 6.99 18.78
CA ALA A 58 -13.05 6.24 19.79
C ALA A 58 -11.92 5.40 19.15
N SER A 59 -12.21 4.73 18.03
CA SER A 59 -11.21 3.93 17.29
C SER A 59 -10.13 4.78 16.65
N VAL A 60 -10.48 5.96 16.11
CA VAL A 60 -9.49 6.90 15.56
C VAL A 60 -8.58 7.45 16.67
N ILE A 61 -9.12 7.76 17.84
CA ILE A 61 -8.35 8.21 19.01
C ILE A 61 -7.42 7.09 19.50
N GLU A 62 -7.91 5.86 19.59
CA GLU A 62 -7.12 4.69 19.95
C GLU A 62 -5.97 4.47 18.97
N ALA A 63 -6.23 4.50 17.67
CA ALA A 63 -5.22 4.33 16.64
C ALA A 63 -4.22 5.50 16.58
N ALA A 64 -4.67 6.74 16.83
CA ALA A 64 -3.78 7.90 16.95
C ALA A 64 -2.86 7.78 18.17
N ASN A 65 -3.37 7.28 19.31
CA ASN A 65 -2.54 6.98 20.48
C ASN A 65 -1.54 5.86 20.20
N ALA A 66 -1.94 4.82 19.45
CA ALA A 66 -1.03 3.78 19.01
C ALA A 66 0.10 4.34 18.13
N LEU A 67 -0.20 5.31 17.25
CA LEU A 67 0.83 6.02 16.47
C LEU A 67 1.81 6.78 17.37
N VAL A 68 1.31 7.55 18.35
CA VAL A 68 2.18 8.28 19.30
C VAL A 68 3.14 7.32 20.01
N ASN A 69 2.63 6.15 20.40
CA ASN A 69 3.44 5.13 21.05
C ASN A 69 4.46 4.52 20.08
N TRP A 70 4.06 4.23 18.84
CA TRP A 70 4.92 3.66 17.81
C TRP A 70 6.08 4.59 17.40
N LEU A 71 5.80 5.88 17.19
CA LEU A 71 6.80 6.88 16.82
C LEU A 71 7.89 7.03 17.89
N THR A 72 9.12 7.35 17.50
CA THR A 72 10.25 7.53 18.40
C THR A 72 10.40 8.98 18.86
N ARG A 73 11.28 9.25 19.83
CA ARG A 73 11.58 10.61 20.30
C ARG A 73 12.22 11.52 19.23
N ASN A 74 12.75 10.91 18.16
CA ASN A 74 13.35 11.63 17.04
C ASN A 74 12.29 12.03 16.00
N ASP A 75 11.07 11.53 16.13
CA ASP A 75 9.97 11.81 15.23
C ASP A 75 9.12 12.97 15.75
N SER A 76 8.50 13.69 14.84
CA SER A 76 7.61 14.81 15.15
C SER A 76 6.18 14.48 14.76
N LEU A 77 5.24 14.85 15.63
CA LEU A 77 3.82 14.68 15.39
C LEU A 77 3.09 16.01 15.51
N ALA A 78 2.22 16.29 14.54
CA ALA A 78 1.18 17.30 14.64
C ALA A 78 -0.19 16.61 14.62
N VAL A 79 -1.16 17.19 15.32
CA VAL A 79 -2.55 16.73 15.31
C VAL A 79 -3.47 17.92 15.12
N VAL A 80 -4.26 17.84 14.07
CA VAL A 80 -5.33 18.77 13.73
C VAL A 80 -6.64 18.01 13.85
N ALA A 81 -7.57 18.52 14.66
CA ALA A 81 -8.94 18.02 14.69
C ALA A 81 -9.84 19.02 13.97
N TYR A 82 -10.73 18.53 13.10
CA TYR A 82 -11.59 19.41 12.30
C TYR A 82 -13.05 18.96 12.29
N ASP A 83 -13.93 19.94 12.35
CA ASP A 83 -15.36 19.81 12.03
C ASP A 83 -15.75 20.98 11.11
N THR A 84 -16.64 21.88 11.50
CA THR A 84 -16.77 23.21 10.87
C THR A 84 -15.50 24.04 11.08
N ASN A 85 -14.89 23.93 12.26
CA ASN A 85 -13.69 24.66 12.64
C ASN A 85 -12.48 23.75 12.61
N VAL A 86 -11.32 24.33 12.40
CA VAL A 86 -10.04 23.62 12.42
C VAL A 86 -9.33 23.97 13.72
N GLU A 87 -8.98 22.96 14.51
CA GLU A 87 -8.33 23.12 15.80
C GLU A 87 -6.98 22.39 15.82
N VAL A 88 -5.94 23.09 16.26
CA VAL A 88 -4.62 22.51 16.48
C VAL A 88 -4.59 21.89 17.86
N ILE A 89 -4.69 20.56 17.91
CA ILE A 89 -4.62 19.79 19.15
C ILE A 89 -3.16 19.64 19.60
N GLN A 90 -2.26 19.42 18.64
CA GLN A 90 -0.82 19.27 18.88
C GLN A 90 -0.07 20.00 17.76
N PRO A 91 0.72 21.05 18.05
CA PRO A 91 1.63 21.61 17.06
C PRO A 91 2.72 20.60 16.69
N LEU A 92 3.31 20.72 15.50
CA LEU A 92 4.40 19.83 15.07
C LEU A 92 5.60 19.98 16.02
N LEU A 93 5.80 18.99 16.88
CA LEU A 93 6.90 18.97 17.86
C LEU A 93 7.49 17.55 17.96
N PRO A 94 8.79 17.43 18.27
CA PRO A 94 9.40 16.14 18.60
C PRO A 94 8.68 15.45 19.75
N LEU A 95 8.45 14.14 19.64
CA LEU A 95 7.73 13.33 20.63
C LEU A 95 8.57 12.98 21.87
N THR A 96 8.95 14.02 22.61
CA THR A 96 9.68 13.91 23.88
C THR A 96 8.76 13.65 25.06
N ASP A 97 7.53 14.17 25.03
CA ASP A 97 6.48 13.96 26.04
C ASP A 97 5.24 13.33 25.40
N LYS A 98 5.31 12.02 25.19
CA LYS A 98 4.20 11.25 24.59
C LYS A 98 2.94 11.28 25.44
N PHE A 99 3.06 11.25 26.77
CA PHE A 99 1.92 11.22 27.68
C PHE A 99 1.06 12.48 27.55
N SER A 100 1.68 13.66 27.50
CA SER A 100 0.94 14.91 27.31
C SER A 100 0.28 14.98 25.93
N VAL A 101 0.90 14.40 24.91
CA VAL A 101 0.32 14.31 23.56
C VAL A 101 -0.91 13.39 23.54
N THR A 102 -0.82 12.19 24.12
CA THR A 102 -1.97 11.26 24.19
C THR A 102 -3.13 11.89 24.96
N GLN A 103 -2.89 12.58 26.07
CA GLN A 103 -3.93 13.31 26.81
C GLN A 103 -4.63 14.38 25.96
N ARG A 104 -3.87 15.11 25.12
CA ARG A 104 -4.45 16.10 24.19
C ARG A 104 -5.31 15.42 23.12
N ILE A 105 -4.86 14.30 22.55
CA ILE A 105 -5.62 13.53 21.57
C ILE A 105 -6.91 12.97 22.20
N GLU A 106 -6.83 12.40 23.40
CA GLU A 106 -7.98 11.89 24.17
C GLU A 106 -9.00 12.97 24.54
N SER A 107 -8.65 14.26 24.42
CA SER A 107 -9.57 15.37 24.66
C SER A 107 -10.49 15.68 23.47
N ILE A 108 -10.21 15.13 22.28
CA ILE A 108 -11.00 15.37 21.06
C ILE A 108 -12.43 14.84 21.25
N ARG A 109 -13.43 15.65 20.89
CA ARG A 109 -14.86 15.32 20.99
C ARG A 109 -15.53 15.57 19.66
N ALA A 110 -16.61 14.82 19.39
CA ALA A 110 -17.42 15.03 18.20
C ALA A 110 -18.06 16.44 18.22
N GLY A 111 -17.99 17.10 17.07
CA GLY A 111 -18.49 18.44 16.78
C GLY A 111 -19.63 18.39 15.77
N SER A 112 -19.59 19.29 14.79
CA SER A 112 -20.72 19.64 13.91
C SER A 112 -20.56 19.14 12.46
N SER A 113 -20.26 20.03 11.52
CA SER A 113 -20.10 19.74 10.08
C SER A 113 -18.70 19.21 9.73
N THR A 114 -18.41 19.03 8.43
CA THR A 114 -17.13 18.49 7.92
C THR A 114 -16.45 19.49 6.97
N ASN A 115 -15.42 20.19 7.46
CA ASN A 115 -14.52 21.06 6.70
C ASN A 115 -13.21 20.32 6.39
N LEU A 116 -13.31 19.28 5.56
CA LEU A 116 -12.20 18.40 5.18
C LEU A 116 -10.99 19.19 4.66
N SER A 117 -11.22 20.10 3.71
CA SER A 117 -10.13 20.88 3.12
C SER A 117 -9.42 21.76 4.14
N GLY A 118 -10.14 22.35 5.10
CA GLY A 118 -9.54 23.16 6.16
C GLY A 118 -8.62 22.34 7.05
N GLY A 119 -9.08 21.18 7.53
CA GLY A 119 -8.30 20.29 8.37
C GLY A 119 -7.05 19.75 7.66
N TRP A 120 -7.22 19.27 6.43
CA TRP A 120 -6.13 18.76 5.61
C TRP A 120 -5.09 19.84 5.27
N LEU A 121 -5.53 21.02 4.82
CA LEU A 121 -4.63 22.14 4.50
C LEU A 121 -3.86 22.63 5.73
N GLN A 122 -4.48 22.64 6.91
CA GLN A 122 -3.79 23.02 8.14
C GLN A 122 -2.70 22.00 8.50
N ALA A 123 -2.97 20.70 8.34
CA ALA A 123 -1.97 19.65 8.55
C ALA A 123 -0.81 19.76 7.55
N LEU A 124 -1.09 20.04 6.28
CA LEU A 124 -0.07 20.30 5.25
C LEU A 124 0.82 21.49 5.62
N ARG A 125 0.21 22.62 6.06
CA ARG A 125 0.96 23.82 6.48
C ARG A 125 1.89 23.55 7.66
N MET A 126 1.43 22.79 8.66
CA MET A 126 2.27 22.45 9.82
C MET A 126 3.53 21.66 9.43
N ILE A 127 3.41 20.78 8.43
CA ILE A 127 4.54 20.02 7.89
C ILE A 127 5.45 20.92 7.03
N GLU A 128 4.89 21.91 6.35
CA GLU A 128 5.61 22.83 5.46
C GLU A 128 6.39 23.93 6.22
N GLU A 129 5.80 24.52 7.26
CA GLU A 129 6.27 25.75 7.92
C GLU A 129 7.53 25.59 8.81
N GLU A 130 8.17 24.42 8.84
CA GLU A 130 9.28 24.18 9.75
C GLU A 130 10.65 24.70 9.23
N PRO A 131 11.32 25.63 9.97
CA PRO A 131 12.59 26.19 9.60
C PRO A 131 13.74 25.37 10.22
N SER A 132 14.09 24.21 9.65
CA SER A 132 15.37 23.57 9.98
C SER A 132 15.93 22.74 8.84
N ALA A 133 17.26 22.78 8.73
CA ALA A 133 18.08 22.33 7.61
C ALA A 133 18.13 20.82 7.37
N GLU A 134 17.28 20.03 8.02
CA GLU A 134 17.20 18.58 7.81
C GLU A 134 16.16 18.27 6.73
N LYS A 135 16.60 18.38 5.46
CA LYS A 135 15.87 17.92 4.27
C LYS A 135 15.66 16.40 4.21
N THR A 136 16.02 15.69 5.27
CA THR A 136 16.15 14.23 5.30
C THR A 136 14.97 13.53 5.93
N ALA A 137 14.04 14.23 6.61
CA ALA A 137 12.90 13.59 7.27
C ALA A 137 11.79 13.18 6.29
N VAL A 138 11.16 12.03 6.53
CA VAL A 138 9.95 11.59 5.81
C VAL A 138 8.79 12.44 6.27
N ARG A 139 8.10 13.12 5.35
CA ARG A 139 6.97 14.00 5.65
C ARG A 139 5.67 13.38 5.14
N ARG A 140 4.74 13.11 6.05
CA ARG A 140 3.48 12.42 5.76
C ARG A 140 2.31 13.12 6.46
N VAL A 141 1.26 13.41 5.72
CA VAL A 141 -0.05 13.76 6.26
C VAL A 141 -0.94 12.52 6.19
N ILE A 142 -1.64 12.21 7.28
CA ILE A 142 -2.67 11.18 7.32
C ILE A 142 -4.01 11.89 7.52
N LEU A 143 -4.84 11.85 6.48
CA LEU A 143 -6.18 12.43 6.47
C LEU A 143 -7.20 11.36 6.85
N LEU A 144 -7.99 11.62 7.90
CA LEU A 144 -8.98 10.68 8.42
C LEU A 144 -10.35 11.31 8.37
N THR A 145 -11.31 10.70 7.68
CA THR A 145 -12.62 11.31 7.43
C THR A 145 -13.72 10.28 7.22
N ASP A 146 -14.93 10.57 7.71
CA ASP A 146 -16.12 9.76 7.44
C ASP A 146 -17.20 10.49 6.63
N GLY A 147 -17.01 11.80 6.39
CA GLY A 147 -17.94 12.65 5.65
C GLY A 147 -17.44 13.13 4.30
N MET A 148 -18.37 13.70 3.52
CA MET A 148 -18.08 14.42 2.28
C MET A 148 -17.44 15.79 2.56
N ALA A 149 -16.61 16.28 1.64
CA ALA A 149 -16.13 17.65 1.66
C ALA A 149 -17.31 18.61 1.40
N ASN A 150 -17.90 19.14 2.48
CA ASN A 150 -19.11 19.97 2.43
C ASN A 150 -18.82 21.46 2.67
N ALA A 151 -17.59 21.79 3.05
CA ALA A 151 -17.13 23.15 3.33
C ALA A 151 -15.67 23.35 2.89
N GLY A 152 -15.33 24.60 2.56
CA GLY A 152 -14.01 24.97 2.03
C GLY A 152 -13.85 24.61 0.55
N ILE A 153 -12.70 24.03 0.19
CA ILE A 153 -12.42 23.55 -1.17
C ILE A 153 -13.10 22.19 -1.37
N VAL A 154 -14.14 22.17 -2.19
CA VAL A 154 -14.91 20.95 -2.50
C VAL A 154 -14.69 20.46 -3.93
N ASN A 155 -14.03 21.26 -4.78
CA ASN A 155 -13.75 20.90 -6.16
C ASN A 155 -12.66 19.82 -6.22
N PRO A 156 -12.96 18.59 -6.73
CA PRO A 156 -11.98 17.52 -6.81
C PRO A 156 -10.71 17.88 -7.59
N ALA A 157 -10.83 18.67 -8.67
CA ALA A 157 -9.67 19.07 -9.48
C ALA A 157 -8.69 19.96 -8.69
N GLU A 158 -9.20 20.86 -7.85
CA GLU A 158 -8.35 21.68 -6.98
C GLU A 158 -7.72 20.85 -5.86
N LEU A 159 -8.46 19.91 -5.26
CA LEU A 159 -7.92 19.00 -4.24
C LEU A 159 -6.77 18.14 -4.80
N ARG A 160 -6.94 17.59 -6.01
CA ARG A 160 -5.87 16.89 -6.74
C ARG A 160 -4.64 17.76 -6.97
N ARG A 161 -4.85 19.00 -7.44
CA ARG A 161 -3.75 19.94 -7.67
C ARG A 161 -2.99 20.24 -6.39
N ILE A 162 -3.70 20.48 -5.28
CA ILE A 162 -3.09 20.71 -3.96
C ILE A 162 -2.26 19.50 -3.52
N ALA A 163 -2.80 18.28 -3.66
CA ALA A 163 -2.09 17.07 -3.28
C ALA A 163 -0.79 16.92 -4.09
N ARG A 164 -0.87 17.12 -5.40
CA ARG A 164 0.28 17.08 -6.32
C ARG A 164 1.33 18.15 -5.99
N ASP A 165 0.90 19.39 -5.74
CA ASP A 165 1.81 20.50 -5.41
C ASP A 165 2.61 20.23 -4.12
N HIS A 166 1.99 19.57 -3.13
CA HIS A 166 2.65 19.20 -1.88
C HIS A 166 3.55 17.96 -2.02
N LEU A 167 3.16 17.00 -2.85
CA LEU A 167 4.03 15.87 -3.19
C LEU A 167 5.34 16.34 -3.84
N GLN A 168 5.28 17.34 -4.72
CA GLN A 168 6.48 17.98 -5.31
C GLN A 168 7.39 18.66 -4.27
N ARG A 169 6.84 19.00 -3.09
CA ARG A 169 7.59 19.52 -1.93
C ARG A 169 7.96 18.43 -0.93
N ASN A 170 7.91 17.16 -1.35
CA ASN A 170 8.17 15.96 -0.55
C ASN A 170 7.24 15.78 0.64
N ILE A 171 5.98 16.24 0.54
CA ILE A 171 4.95 16.03 1.55
C ILE A 171 3.89 15.09 0.96
N SER A 172 3.86 13.86 1.45
CA SER A 172 2.94 12.83 0.96
C SER A 172 1.64 12.83 1.77
N THR A 173 0.51 12.46 1.16
CA THR A 173 -0.79 12.36 1.84
C THR A 173 -1.38 10.96 1.70
N THR A 174 -1.63 10.30 2.84
CA THR A 174 -2.46 9.10 2.93
C THR A 174 -3.87 9.51 3.34
N ALA A 175 -4.89 8.92 2.73
CA ALA A 175 -6.30 9.17 3.05
C ALA A 175 -6.97 7.90 3.59
N MET A 176 -7.63 8.00 4.75
CA MET A 176 -8.37 6.94 5.40
C MET A 176 -9.84 7.33 5.48
N GLY A 177 -10.68 6.63 4.72
CA GLY A 177 -12.13 6.80 4.73
C GLY A 177 -12.79 5.86 5.72
N PHE A 178 -13.57 6.39 6.66
CA PHE A 178 -14.29 5.59 7.66
C PHE A 178 -15.78 5.46 7.30
N GLY A 179 -16.33 4.25 7.31
CA GLY A 179 -17.75 4.00 7.10
C GLY A 179 -18.27 4.41 5.72
N ARG A 180 -19.55 4.74 5.63
CA ARG A 180 -20.24 4.77 4.32
C ARG A 180 -20.42 6.15 3.70
N ASP A 181 -20.21 7.23 4.45
CA ASP A 181 -20.73 8.55 4.07
C ASP A 181 -19.71 9.48 3.39
N PHE A 182 -18.44 9.07 3.24
CA PHE A 182 -17.40 9.86 2.56
C PHE A 182 -17.38 9.68 1.04
N SER A 183 -16.86 10.70 0.33
CA SER A 183 -16.56 10.64 -1.11
C SER A 183 -15.27 9.87 -1.36
N GLU A 184 -15.42 8.60 -1.72
CA GLU A 184 -14.29 7.71 -1.99
C GLU A 184 -13.41 8.20 -3.14
N LEU A 185 -14.02 8.57 -4.27
CA LEU A 185 -13.27 9.05 -5.43
C LEU A 185 -12.36 10.22 -5.05
N THR A 186 -12.87 11.16 -4.24
CA THR A 186 -12.09 12.31 -3.78
C THR A 186 -10.91 11.90 -2.90
N LEU A 187 -11.11 10.99 -1.93
CA LEU A 187 -10.01 10.55 -1.06
C LEU A 187 -8.94 9.76 -1.80
N ARG A 188 -9.36 8.88 -2.71
CA ARG A 188 -8.46 8.13 -3.58
C ARG A 188 -7.63 9.06 -4.44
N GLU A 189 -8.27 10.06 -5.05
CA GLU A 189 -7.58 11.06 -5.87
C GLU A 189 -6.61 11.93 -5.05
N ILE A 190 -6.96 12.31 -3.81
CA ILE A 190 -6.04 13.02 -2.91
C ILE A 190 -4.83 12.13 -2.58
N ALA A 191 -5.06 10.86 -2.25
CA ALA A 191 -3.99 9.94 -1.89
C ALA A 191 -3.07 9.63 -3.06
N SER A 192 -3.62 9.34 -4.24
CA SER A 192 -2.86 8.99 -5.43
C SER A 192 -2.05 10.17 -5.96
N GLU A 193 -2.64 11.36 -6.08
CA GLU A 193 -1.95 12.59 -6.47
C GLU A 193 -0.99 13.09 -5.38
N GLY A 194 -1.27 12.77 -4.12
CA GLY A 194 -0.45 13.07 -2.95
C GLY A 194 0.64 12.03 -2.66
N GLY A 195 0.78 11.00 -3.49
CA GLY A 195 1.82 9.97 -3.37
C GLY A 195 1.70 9.02 -2.17
N GLY A 196 0.59 9.05 -1.44
CA GLY A 196 0.32 8.15 -0.32
C GLY A 196 -0.58 6.97 -0.70
N ASN A 197 -1.33 6.49 0.28
CA ASN A 197 -2.25 5.36 0.14
C ASN A 197 -3.70 5.79 0.42
N PHE A 198 -4.67 5.14 -0.20
CA PHE A 198 -6.05 5.19 0.26
C PHE A 198 -6.44 3.89 0.98
N TYR A 199 -7.11 4.06 2.12
CA TYR A 199 -7.66 2.95 2.90
C TYR A 199 -9.14 3.16 3.19
N PHE A 200 -9.89 2.07 3.11
CA PHE A 200 -11.27 2.01 3.55
C PHE A 200 -11.37 1.25 4.87
N ILE A 201 -11.93 1.90 5.89
CA ILE A 201 -12.24 1.31 7.20
C ILE A 201 -13.74 1.14 7.29
N GLU A 202 -14.23 -0.10 7.21
CA GLU A 202 -15.67 -0.36 7.23
C GLU A 202 -16.28 -0.10 8.61
N GLY A 203 -15.58 -0.52 9.66
CA GLY A 203 -16.02 -0.43 11.05
C GLY A 203 -14.87 -0.30 12.05
N PRO A 204 -15.18 0.06 13.31
CA PRO A 204 -14.23 0.15 14.43
C PRO A 204 -13.24 -1.01 14.54
N GLU A 205 -13.70 -2.23 14.33
CA GLU A 205 -12.92 -3.46 14.46
C GLU A 205 -11.75 -3.56 13.46
N GLN A 206 -11.87 -2.91 12.30
CA GLN A 206 -10.82 -2.90 11.27
C GLN A 206 -9.86 -1.73 11.42
N ALA A 207 -10.26 -0.67 12.15
CA ALA A 207 -9.51 0.58 12.23
C ALA A 207 -8.06 0.36 12.64
N SER A 208 -7.82 -0.25 13.80
CA SER A 208 -6.45 -0.49 14.30
C SER A 208 -5.57 -1.21 13.27
N SER A 209 -6.09 -2.26 12.62
CA SER A 209 -5.35 -3.02 11.61
C SER A 209 -4.93 -2.17 10.40
N VAL A 210 -5.81 -1.30 9.92
CA VAL A 210 -5.56 -0.43 8.75
C VAL A 210 -4.52 0.63 9.09
N PHE A 211 -4.59 1.21 10.28
CA PHE A 211 -3.60 2.17 10.75
C PHE A 211 -2.22 1.50 10.93
N PHE A 212 -2.18 0.32 11.54
CA PHE A 212 -0.92 -0.42 11.68
C PHE A 212 -0.32 -0.82 10.33
N GLN A 213 -1.17 -1.16 9.35
CA GLN A 213 -0.73 -1.37 7.97
C GLN A 213 -0.01 -0.12 7.46
N GLU A 214 -0.65 1.06 7.51
CA GLU A 214 -0.02 2.33 7.09
C GLU A 214 1.26 2.64 7.87
N PHE A 215 1.33 2.37 9.17
CA PHE A 215 2.56 2.59 9.94
C PHE A 215 3.70 1.70 9.45
N GLY A 216 3.39 0.44 9.13
CA GLY A 216 4.31 -0.49 8.48
C GLY A 216 4.78 0.03 7.12
N GLU A 217 3.86 0.57 6.30
CA GLU A 217 4.18 1.16 4.99
C GLU A 217 5.15 2.35 5.12
N ILE A 218 4.89 3.26 6.07
CA ILE A 218 5.76 4.41 6.35
C ILE A 218 7.14 3.93 6.83
N ALA A 219 7.19 2.92 7.69
CA ALA A 219 8.43 2.35 8.21
C ALA A 219 9.28 1.65 7.14
N ALA A 220 8.62 1.04 6.15
CA ALA A 220 9.25 0.30 5.07
C ALA A 220 9.70 1.21 3.91
N LEU A 221 9.30 2.50 3.92
CA LEU A 221 9.57 3.45 2.85
C LEU A 221 11.04 3.43 2.39
N TYR A 222 11.23 3.32 1.08
CA TYR A 222 12.54 3.29 0.42
C TYR A 222 12.75 4.52 -0.47
N GLY A 223 11.73 4.87 -1.26
CA GLY A 223 11.77 6.02 -2.17
C GLY A 223 10.48 6.82 -2.12
N GLN A 224 10.61 8.16 -2.15
CA GLN A 224 9.46 9.07 -2.20
C GLN A 224 9.33 9.77 -3.55
N GLY A 225 8.09 9.99 -3.95
CA GLY A 225 7.75 10.80 -5.12
C GLY A 225 8.35 10.25 -6.41
N LEU A 226 8.13 8.96 -6.71
CA LEU A 226 8.61 8.36 -7.94
C LEU A 226 8.00 9.07 -9.15
N GLU A 227 8.86 9.45 -10.08
CA GLU A 227 8.49 9.92 -11.41
C GLU A 227 9.20 9.06 -12.46
N ILE A 228 8.43 8.43 -13.34
CA ILE A 228 8.94 7.60 -14.44
C ILE A 228 8.59 8.30 -15.74
N ARG A 229 9.62 8.71 -16.49
CA ARG A 229 9.48 9.31 -17.81
C ARG A 229 9.78 8.26 -18.86
N LEU A 230 8.83 8.01 -19.74
CA LEU A 230 8.93 7.09 -20.87
C LEU A 230 8.98 7.91 -22.15
N HIS A 231 9.99 7.68 -22.98
CA HIS A 231 10.07 8.24 -24.34
C HIS A 231 9.93 7.13 -25.36
N PHE A 232 8.95 7.29 -26.25
CA PHE A 232 8.61 6.33 -27.30
C PHE A 232 9.25 6.71 -28.63
N ALA A 233 9.81 5.71 -29.33
CA ALA A 233 10.34 5.90 -30.68
C ALA A 233 9.21 6.23 -31.68
N PRO A 234 9.50 6.92 -32.80
CA PRO A 234 8.54 7.08 -33.89
C PRO A 234 7.96 5.72 -34.31
N GLY A 235 6.64 5.64 -34.51
CA GLY A 235 5.95 4.38 -34.80
C GLY A 235 5.48 3.60 -33.57
N VAL A 236 5.85 4.02 -32.35
CA VAL A 236 5.31 3.46 -31.09
C VAL A 236 4.29 4.43 -30.51
N THR A 237 3.05 3.95 -30.30
CA THR A 237 1.99 4.75 -29.68
C THR A 237 1.42 4.05 -28.45
N VAL A 238 1.21 4.81 -27.38
CA VAL A 238 0.51 4.30 -26.19
C VAL A 238 -0.98 4.29 -26.49
N LYS A 239 -1.60 3.11 -26.40
CA LYS A 239 -3.06 2.96 -26.51
C LYS A 239 -3.71 3.02 -25.15
N GLU A 240 -3.06 2.44 -24.15
CA GLU A 240 -3.66 2.27 -22.85
C GLU A 240 -2.61 2.11 -21.74
N LEU A 241 -2.89 2.68 -20.57
CA LEU A 241 -2.23 2.36 -19.32
C LEU A 241 -3.20 1.50 -18.49
N LEU A 242 -2.79 0.29 -18.11
CA LEU A 242 -3.67 -0.63 -17.39
C LEU A 242 -3.76 -0.32 -15.89
N ASN A 243 -2.74 0.31 -15.32
CA ASN A 243 -2.71 0.72 -13.93
C ASN A 243 -3.30 2.13 -13.76
N GLU A 244 -4.27 2.30 -12.86
CA GLU A 244 -4.79 3.63 -12.52
C GLU A 244 -3.80 4.39 -11.63
N ILE A 245 -2.90 5.14 -12.26
CA ILE A 245 -1.95 6.03 -11.58
C ILE A 245 -1.96 7.42 -12.25
N PRO A 246 -1.62 8.49 -11.49
CA PRO A 246 -1.45 9.81 -12.07
C PRO A 246 -0.42 9.80 -13.19
N HIS A 247 -0.79 10.36 -14.35
CA HIS A 247 0.09 10.43 -15.51
C HIS A 247 -0.21 11.65 -16.39
N GLU A 248 0.79 12.05 -17.18
CA GLU A 248 0.70 13.13 -18.16
C GLU A 248 1.37 12.67 -19.46
N GLN A 249 0.72 12.90 -20.60
CA GLN A 249 1.25 12.56 -21.91
C GLN A 249 1.51 13.82 -22.74
N HIS A 250 2.76 14.00 -23.18
CA HIS A 250 3.20 15.11 -24.02
C HIS A 250 3.86 14.56 -25.29
N GLY A 251 3.07 14.39 -26.35
CA GLY A 251 3.56 13.82 -27.62
C GLY A 251 4.05 12.38 -27.42
N SER A 252 5.35 12.16 -27.62
CA SER A 252 6.02 10.85 -27.43
C SER A 252 6.60 10.66 -26.02
N GLU A 253 6.38 11.59 -25.09
CA GLU A 253 6.73 11.44 -23.68
C GLU A 253 5.48 11.08 -22.86
N LEU A 254 5.59 10.07 -22.00
CA LEU A 254 4.60 9.73 -20.97
C LEU A 254 5.27 9.78 -19.60
N ILE A 255 4.73 10.60 -18.71
CA ILE A 255 5.22 10.77 -17.35
C ILE A 255 4.26 10.06 -16.40
N LEU A 256 4.73 9.05 -15.70
CA LEU A 256 3.99 8.27 -14.71
C LEU A 256 4.43 8.67 -13.31
N ARG A 257 3.47 8.83 -12.38
CA ARG A 257 3.74 9.19 -10.97
C ARG A 257 3.08 8.20 -10.03
N PRO A 258 3.68 7.01 -9.85
CA PRO A 258 3.09 5.95 -9.04
C PRO A 258 3.17 6.20 -7.52
N GLY A 259 3.76 7.32 -7.08
CA GLY A 259 3.87 7.70 -5.67
C GLY A 259 5.10 7.13 -4.98
N ASP A 260 4.94 6.66 -3.74
CA ASP A 260 6.03 6.13 -2.92
C ASP A 260 6.32 4.64 -3.19
N VAL A 261 7.56 4.20 -2.95
CA VAL A 261 8.00 2.80 -3.04
C VAL A 261 8.60 2.34 -1.71
N ARG A 262 8.24 1.13 -1.27
CA ARG A 262 8.73 0.54 -0.03
C ARG A 262 9.97 -0.30 -0.31
N SER A 263 10.64 -0.74 0.75
CA SER A 263 11.67 -1.76 0.66
C SER A 263 10.99 -3.12 0.45
N ASP A 264 11.63 -4.00 -0.32
CA ASP A 264 11.06 -5.30 -0.72
C ASP A 264 9.74 -5.21 -1.54
N ASP A 265 9.57 -4.12 -2.29
CA ASP A 265 8.37 -3.80 -3.08
C ASP A 265 8.60 -4.13 -4.56
N LEU A 266 7.59 -4.74 -5.19
CA LEU A 266 7.50 -5.02 -6.62
C LEU A 266 6.40 -4.15 -7.22
N MET A 267 6.84 -3.12 -7.94
CA MET A 267 5.93 -2.26 -8.67
C MET A 267 5.97 -2.60 -10.16
N ASN A 268 4.86 -3.09 -10.67
CA ASN A 268 4.67 -3.44 -12.07
C ASN A 268 3.59 -2.54 -12.67
N LEU A 269 3.97 -1.78 -13.69
CA LEU A 269 3.07 -0.94 -14.47
C LEU A 269 3.02 -1.50 -15.89
N VAL A 270 1.82 -1.68 -16.42
CA VAL A 270 1.61 -2.29 -17.73
C VAL A 270 0.94 -1.29 -18.67
N LEU A 271 1.53 -1.13 -19.84
CA LEU A 271 0.99 -0.34 -20.94
C LEU A 271 0.63 -1.26 -22.10
N VAL A 272 -0.46 -0.95 -22.78
CA VAL A 272 -0.75 -1.45 -24.13
C VAL A 272 -0.19 -0.44 -25.11
N ILE A 273 0.80 -0.87 -25.88
CA ILE A 273 1.42 -0.07 -26.94
C ILE A 273 1.10 -0.68 -28.31
N GLU A 274 0.94 0.17 -29.31
CA GLU A 274 0.91 -0.23 -30.71
C GLU A 274 2.25 0.12 -31.34
N ILE A 275 2.84 -0.82 -32.06
CA ILE A 275 4.13 -0.64 -32.71
C ILE A 275 3.96 -0.86 -34.21
N ASP A 276 4.25 0.17 -35.02
CA ASP A 276 4.42 0.05 -36.46
C ASP A 276 5.90 -0.22 -36.79
N GLY A 277 6.24 -1.51 -36.95
CA GLY A 277 7.62 -1.96 -37.19
C GLY A 277 8.25 -1.38 -38.46
N ARG A 278 7.46 -0.90 -39.42
CA ARG A 278 7.95 -0.26 -40.66
C ARG A 278 8.59 1.11 -40.41
N SER A 279 8.24 1.74 -39.29
CA SER A 279 8.75 3.05 -38.87
C SER A 279 9.94 2.95 -37.92
N ILE A 280 10.32 1.73 -37.51
CA ILE A 280 11.40 1.48 -36.55
C ILE A 280 12.73 1.32 -37.28
N LEU A 281 13.73 2.10 -36.88
CA LEU A 281 15.07 1.95 -37.41
C LEU A 281 15.77 0.71 -36.79
N PRO A 282 16.65 0.03 -37.55
CA PRO A 282 17.45 -1.07 -37.02
C PRO A 282 18.22 -0.65 -35.76
N GLU A 283 18.20 -1.50 -34.73
CA GLU A 283 18.89 -1.31 -33.43
C GLU A 283 18.41 -0.11 -32.59
N GLN A 284 17.36 0.61 -33.01
CA GLN A 284 16.77 1.69 -32.22
C GLN A 284 15.95 1.12 -31.05
N PRO A 285 16.16 1.58 -29.81
CA PRO A 285 15.27 1.25 -28.70
C PRO A 285 13.85 1.75 -28.98
N LEU A 286 12.86 0.89 -28.78
CA LEU A 286 11.45 1.24 -28.93
C LEU A 286 10.99 2.20 -27.83
N VAL A 287 11.50 1.97 -26.62
CA VAL A 287 11.17 2.76 -25.43
C VAL A 287 12.44 3.00 -24.64
N THR A 288 12.66 4.25 -24.25
CA THR A 288 13.67 4.61 -23.25
C THR A 288 12.96 5.16 -22.04
N ALA A 289 13.48 4.89 -20.85
CA ALA A 289 12.86 5.30 -19.61
C ALA A 289 13.87 5.84 -18.61
N GLU A 290 13.46 6.88 -17.88
CA GLU A 290 14.15 7.39 -16.70
C GLU A 290 13.20 7.32 -15.51
N CYS A 291 13.66 6.76 -14.40
CA CYS A 291 12.96 6.82 -13.13
C CYS A 291 13.75 7.67 -12.15
N SER A 292 13.10 8.65 -11.52
CA SER A 292 13.68 9.48 -10.48
C SER A 292 12.85 9.45 -9.20
N PHE A 293 13.51 9.51 -8.04
CA PHE A 293 12.88 9.48 -6.71
C PHE A 293 13.84 9.97 -5.64
N TYR A 294 13.33 10.35 -4.47
CA TYR A 294 14.16 10.65 -3.29
C TYR A 294 14.36 9.39 -2.45
N ASN A 295 15.59 8.89 -2.34
CA ASN A 295 15.92 7.73 -1.50
C ASN A 295 15.96 8.16 -0.03
N VAL A 296 14.93 7.79 0.74
CA VAL A 296 14.80 8.17 2.16
C VAL A 296 15.82 7.46 3.05
N ARG A 297 16.36 6.31 2.61
CA ARG A 297 17.42 5.57 3.31
C ARG A 297 18.81 6.17 3.12
N GLN A 298 18.99 7.01 2.09
CA GLN A 298 20.24 7.71 1.80
C GLN A 298 20.11 9.22 2.04
N GLY A 299 19.44 9.61 3.13
CA GLY A 299 19.28 11.03 3.49
C GLY A 299 18.45 11.82 2.48
N ALA A 300 17.37 11.21 1.96
CA ALA A 300 16.50 11.81 0.94
C ALA A 300 17.27 12.34 -0.28
N LYS A 301 18.33 11.64 -0.71
CA LYS A 301 19.07 11.99 -1.93
C LYS A 301 18.26 11.60 -3.16
N MET A 302 18.21 12.48 -4.15
CA MET A 302 17.60 12.16 -5.45
C MET A 302 18.44 11.12 -6.20
N GLU A 303 17.81 10.00 -6.54
CA GLU A 303 18.36 8.94 -7.39
C GLU A 303 17.70 8.97 -8.77
N ARG A 304 18.45 8.50 -9.78
CA ARG A 304 17.99 8.34 -11.16
C ARG A 304 18.42 6.98 -11.67
N LEU A 305 17.51 6.27 -12.31
CA LEU A 305 17.73 4.98 -12.96
C LEU A 305 17.24 5.06 -14.41
N SER A 306 17.90 4.34 -15.30
CA SER A 306 17.51 4.27 -16.72
C SER A 306 17.22 2.85 -17.15
N ALA A 307 16.24 2.66 -18.02
CA ALA A 307 15.94 1.38 -18.63
C ALA A 307 15.56 1.57 -20.11
N VAL A 308 15.73 0.52 -20.92
CA VAL A 308 15.39 0.54 -22.34
C VAL A 308 14.67 -0.75 -22.72
N ALA A 309 13.73 -0.65 -23.66
CA ALA A 309 13.05 -1.77 -24.27
C ALA A 309 13.32 -1.74 -25.77
N SER A 310 13.80 -2.86 -26.32
CA SER A 310 14.11 -3.00 -27.75
C SER A 310 13.48 -4.29 -28.26
N ALA A 311 13.09 -4.30 -29.53
CA ALA A 311 12.61 -5.49 -30.22
C ALA A 311 13.24 -5.59 -31.60
N GLN A 312 13.27 -6.80 -32.15
CA GLN A 312 13.70 -7.03 -33.52
C GLN A 312 12.52 -6.84 -34.47
N VAL A 313 12.73 -6.14 -35.58
CA VAL A 313 11.73 -6.01 -36.64
C VAL A 313 11.77 -7.27 -37.52
N GLY A 314 10.64 -7.92 -37.73
CA GLY A 314 10.54 -9.15 -38.52
C GLY A 314 9.15 -9.79 -38.44
N THR A 315 9.05 -11.07 -38.76
CA THR A 315 7.80 -11.83 -38.63
C THR A 315 7.58 -12.24 -37.19
N PRO A 316 6.48 -11.83 -36.51
CA PRO A 316 6.25 -12.17 -35.11
C PRO A 316 6.23 -13.69 -34.88
N THR A 317 6.91 -14.14 -33.83
CA THR A 317 6.81 -15.52 -33.32
C THR A 317 5.58 -15.66 -32.42
N GLU A 318 5.06 -16.89 -32.29
CA GLU A 318 4.06 -17.20 -31.25
C GLU A 318 4.65 -17.17 -29.82
N GLU A 319 5.97 -17.09 -29.69
CA GLU A 319 6.66 -17.01 -28.40
C GLU A 319 6.45 -15.64 -27.75
N PHE A 320 5.92 -15.65 -26.52
CA PHE A 320 5.68 -14.46 -25.70
C PHE A 320 6.31 -14.64 -24.32
N ASP A 321 6.56 -13.52 -23.64
CA ASP A 321 7.00 -13.49 -22.25
C ASP A 321 5.79 -13.75 -21.33
N PRO A 322 5.73 -14.93 -20.67
CA PRO A 322 4.59 -15.30 -19.84
C PRO A 322 4.44 -14.39 -18.63
N GLU A 323 5.54 -13.79 -18.15
CA GLU A 323 5.51 -12.87 -17.03
C GLU A 323 4.82 -11.56 -17.42
N VAL A 324 5.18 -10.98 -18.58
CA VAL A 324 4.52 -9.76 -19.07
C VAL A 324 3.03 -9.96 -19.27
N ARG A 325 2.62 -11.09 -19.87
CA ARG A 325 1.21 -11.41 -20.10
C ARG A 325 0.43 -11.57 -18.79
N LEU A 326 1.00 -12.28 -17.84
CA LEU A 326 0.41 -12.42 -16.51
C LEU A 326 0.23 -11.06 -15.83
N GLU A 327 1.25 -10.21 -15.84
CA GLU A 327 1.18 -8.87 -15.26
C GLU A 327 0.08 -8.03 -15.91
N ALA A 328 -0.09 -8.15 -17.23
CA ALA A 328 -1.17 -7.50 -17.97
C ALA A 328 -2.56 -8.01 -17.53
N ILE A 329 -2.71 -9.32 -17.32
CA ILE A 329 -3.96 -9.92 -16.82
C ILE A 329 -4.33 -9.36 -15.45
N ILE A 330 -3.34 -9.23 -14.54
CA ILE A 330 -3.55 -8.72 -13.18
C ILE A 330 -3.89 -7.23 -13.20
N ALA A 331 -3.13 -6.41 -13.94
CA ALA A 331 -3.38 -4.98 -14.05
C ALA A 331 -4.77 -4.69 -14.66
N SER A 332 -5.13 -5.40 -15.73
CA SER A 332 -6.45 -5.26 -16.36
C SER A 332 -7.60 -5.77 -15.46
N ALA A 333 -7.37 -6.76 -14.60
CA ALA A 333 -8.37 -7.17 -13.60
C ALA A 333 -8.63 -6.07 -12.56
N GLY A 334 -7.57 -5.39 -12.07
CA GLY A 334 -7.71 -4.25 -11.17
C GLY A 334 -8.52 -3.12 -11.80
N ARG A 335 -8.29 -2.82 -13.08
CA ARG A 335 -9.08 -1.84 -13.81
C ARG A 335 -10.54 -2.25 -14.00
N VAL A 336 -10.80 -3.53 -14.27
CA VAL A 336 -12.18 -4.07 -14.33
C VAL A 336 -12.90 -3.87 -13.00
N LEU A 337 -12.23 -4.05 -11.86
CA LEU A 337 -12.82 -3.80 -10.55
C LEU A 337 -13.18 -2.33 -10.33
N LEU A 338 -12.32 -1.41 -10.76
CA LEU A 338 -12.59 0.04 -10.67
C LEU A 338 -13.76 0.46 -11.54
N GLU A 339 -13.84 -0.07 -12.75
CA GLU A 339 -14.96 0.23 -13.65
C GLU A 339 -16.26 -0.42 -13.16
N ALA A 340 -16.21 -1.66 -12.65
CA ALA A 340 -17.34 -2.30 -12.00
C ALA A 340 -17.80 -1.51 -10.77
N SER A 341 -16.88 -0.95 -10.00
CA SER A 341 -17.17 -0.05 -8.88
C SER A 341 -17.92 1.20 -9.34
N ARG A 342 -17.47 1.84 -10.44
CA ARG A 342 -18.14 3.01 -11.03
C ARG A 342 -19.56 2.68 -11.48
N LEU A 343 -19.72 1.59 -12.24
CA LEU A 343 -21.02 1.11 -12.71
C LEU A 343 -21.95 0.75 -11.54
N SER A 344 -21.40 0.14 -10.48
CA SER A 344 -22.15 -0.16 -9.26
C SER A 344 -22.67 1.11 -8.59
N ALA A 345 -21.83 2.15 -8.45
CA ALA A 345 -22.24 3.45 -7.93
C ALA A 345 -23.34 4.11 -8.78
N GLU A 346 -23.33 3.90 -10.09
CA GLU A 346 -24.37 4.34 -11.04
C GLU A 346 -25.63 3.44 -11.04
N LYS A 347 -25.65 2.40 -10.21
CA LYS A 347 -26.71 1.37 -10.10
C LYS A 347 -26.86 0.49 -11.34
N ASP A 348 -25.87 0.47 -12.23
CA ASP A 348 -25.81 -0.46 -13.36
C ASP A 348 -25.09 -1.77 -12.97
N LEU A 349 -25.76 -2.55 -12.11
CA LEU A 349 -25.23 -3.82 -11.60
C LEU A 349 -25.14 -4.90 -12.68
N ALA A 350 -25.92 -4.79 -13.75
CA ALA A 350 -25.92 -5.75 -14.85
C ALA A 350 -24.62 -5.62 -15.66
N SER A 351 -24.26 -4.39 -16.06
CA SER A 351 -23.00 -4.14 -16.76
C SER A 351 -21.78 -4.44 -15.89
N ALA A 352 -21.83 -4.11 -14.59
CA ALA A 352 -20.76 -4.44 -13.65
C ALA A 352 -20.51 -5.97 -13.56
N ARG A 353 -21.58 -6.78 -13.45
CA ARG A 353 -21.47 -8.25 -13.46
C ARG A 353 -20.89 -8.79 -14.75
N GLU A 354 -21.41 -8.32 -15.87
CA GLU A 354 -20.95 -8.78 -17.18
C GLU A 354 -19.47 -8.49 -17.40
N LEU A 355 -19.00 -7.31 -16.97
CA LEU A 355 -17.59 -6.94 -17.03
C LEU A 355 -16.70 -7.89 -16.21
N ILE A 356 -17.11 -8.21 -14.98
CA ILE A 356 -16.38 -9.13 -14.10
C ILE A 356 -16.40 -10.56 -14.67
N ARG A 357 -17.56 -11.04 -15.14
CA ARG A 357 -17.69 -12.37 -15.76
C ARG A 357 -16.79 -12.55 -16.96
N ARG A 358 -16.81 -11.57 -17.87
CA ARG A 358 -15.93 -11.60 -19.05
C ARG A 358 -14.47 -11.66 -18.64
N LYS A 359 -14.08 -10.90 -17.61
CA LYS A 359 -12.69 -10.91 -17.12
C LYS A 359 -12.32 -12.25 -16.48
N ARG A 360 -13.24 -12.86 -15.73
CA ARG A 360 -13.07 -14.20 -15.16
C ARG A 360 -12.84 -15.26 -16.24
N GLN A 361 -13.66 -15.27 -17.29
CA GLN A 361 -13.48 -16.19 -18.41
C GLN A 361 -12.11 -16.02 -19.09
N GLN A 362 -11.66 -14.79 -19.33
CA GLN A 362 -10.32 -14.53 -19.87
C GLN A 362 -9.19 -15.04 -18.96
N ILE A 363 -9.38 -14.98 -17.64
CA ILE A 363 -8.41 -15.50 -16.66
C ILE A 363 -8.39 -17.02 -16.67
N GLU A 364 -9.55 -17.68 -16.76
CA GLU A 364 -9.68 -19.14 -16.87
C GLU A 364 -8.92 -19.68 -18.10
N GLU A 365 -9.02 -18.98 -19.23
CA GLU A 365 -8.30 -19.31 -20.47
C GLU A 365 -6.77 -19.18 -20.34
N SER A 366 -6.26 -18.54 -19.28
CA SER A 366 -4.84 -18.26 -19.05
C SER A 366 -4.25 -18.95 -17.82
N PHE A 367 -4.94 -19.93 -17.23
CA PHE A 367 -4.50 -20.62 -16.00
C PHE A 367 -3.18 -21.38 -16.12
N ASP A 368 -2.75 -21.69 -17.33
CA ASP A 368 -1.47 -22.32 -17.63
C ASP A 368 -0.26 -21.43 -17.29
N LEU A 369 -0.43 -20.09 -17.27
CA LEU A 369 0.65 -19.14 -16.97
C LEU A 369 1.10 -19.17 -15.50
N ASP A 370 0.14 -19.18 -14.58
CA ASP A 370 0.36 -19.37 -13.15
C ASP A 370 -0.96 -19.75 -12.48
N SER A 371 -1.16 -21.05 -12.35
CA SER A 371 -2.42 -21.61 -11.88
C SER A 371 -2.80 -21.08 -10.50
N GLU A 372 -1.88 -21.05 -9.53
CA GLU A 372 -2.23 -20.67 -8.16
C GLU A 372 -2.69 -19.21 -8.04
N LEU A 373 -1.94 -18.27 -8.63
CA LEU A 373 -2.29 -16.84 -8.54
C LEU A 373 -3.55 -16.53 -9.34
N LEU A 374 -3.67 -17.09 -10.56
CA LEU A 374 -4.80 -16.80 -11.42
C LEU A 374 -6.08 -17.45 -10.90
N HIS A 375 -6.02 -18.65 -10.30
CA HIS A 375 -7.18 -19.22 -9.60
C HIS A 375 -7.60 -18.34 -8.41
N ARG A 376 -6.65 -17.86 -7.59
CA ARG A 376 -6.96 -16.93 -6.50
C ARG A 376 -7.61 -15.64 -6.99
N LEU A 377 -7.09 -15.07 -8.08
CA LEU A 377 -7.66 -13.87 -8.70
C LEU A 377 -9.07 -14.14 -9.24
N HIS A 378 -9.25 -15.28 -9.91
CA HIS A 378 -10.52 -15.72 -10.46
C HIS A 378 -11.59 -15.92 -9.37
N GLU A 379 -11.26 -16.64 -8.31
CA GLU A 379 -12.15 -16.87 -7.16
C GLU A 379 -12.52 -15.55 -6.47
N ARG A 380 -11.55 -14.66 -6.29
CA ARG A 380 -11.80 -13.34 -5.72
C ARG A 380 -12.78 -12.54 -6.56
N LEU A 381 -12.57 -12.45 -7.88
CA LEU A 381 -13.52 -11.82 -8.79
C LEU A 381 -14.92 -12.47 -8.72
N GLY A 382 -14.99 -13.79 -8.54
CA GLY A 382 -16.25 -14.51 -8.35
C GLY A 382 -16.96 -14.21 -7.03
N MET A 383 -16.22 -13.97 -5.95
CA MET A 383 -16.79 -13.47 -4.69
C MET A 383 -17.34 -12.05 -4.87
N THR A 384 -16.56 -11.17 -5.49
CA THR A 384 -16.99 -9.81 -5.85
C THR A 384 -18.27 -9.82 -6.68
N GLU A 385 -18.34 -10.67 -7.70
CA GLU A 385 -19.50 -10.80 -8.58
C GLU A 385 -20.76 -11.20 -7.81
N ARG A 386 -20.64 -12.18 -6.89
CA ARG A 386 -21.75 -12.64 -6.03
C ARG A 386 -22.20 -11.54 -5.07
N ASN A 387 -21.25 -10.77 -4.56
CA ASN A 387 -21.51 -9.71 -3.61
C ASN A 387 -21.98 -8.40 -4.27
N LEU A 388 -22.12 -8.35 -5.62
CA LEU A 388 -22.69 -7.19 -6.32
C LEU A 388 -24.11 -6.83 -5.87
N ASP A 389 -24.85 -7.80 -5.35
CA ASP A 389 -26.18 -7.60 -4.77
C ASP A 389 -26.15 -7.07 -3.33
N GLU A 390 -25.02 -7.18 -2.64
CA GLU A 390 -24.86 -6.76 -1.25
C GLU A 390 -24.53 -5.26 -1.18
N ASN A 391 -25.53 -4.46 -0.82
CA ASN A 391 -25.41 -3.05 -0.42
C ASN A 391 -24.40 -2.20 -1.24
N ILE A 392 -24.83 -1.82 -2.44
CA ILE A 392 -24.13 -1.04 -3.49
C ILE A 392 -23.06 -0.05 -3.00
N GLY A 393 -23.38 0.77 -1.99
CA GLY A 393 -22.45 1.82 -1.51
C GLY A 393 -21.22 1.29 -0.77
N LEU A 394 -21.33 0.14 -0.11
CA LEU A 394 -20.23 -0.50 0.60
C LEU A 394 -19.32 -1.28 -0.36
N LEU A 395 -19.93 -1.93 -1.36
CA LEU A 395 -19.21 -2.71 -2.34
C LEU A 395 -18.29 -1.85 -3.21
N SER A 396 -18.76 -0.70 -3.70
CA SER A 396 -17.90 0.25 -4.42
C SER A 396 -16.63 0.54 -3.62
N LYS A 397 -16.80 0.75 -2.30
CA LYS A 397 -15.70 1.09 -1.40
C LYS A 397 -14.65 0.00 -1.25
N ARG A 398 -15.12 -1.24 -1.15
CA ARG A 398 -14.23 -2.41 -1.12
C ARG A 398 -13.51 -2.57 -2.45
N LEU A 399 -14.22 -2.42 -3.58
CA LEU A 399 -13.67 -2.61 -4.91
C LEU A 399 -12.53 -1.64 -5.26
N MET A 400 -12.67 -0.36 -4.90
CA MET A 400 -11.59 0.59 -5.19
C MET A 400 -10.38 0.37 -4.28
N ALA A 401 -10.58 0.10 -2.98
CA ALA A 401 -9.49 -0.24 -2.07
C ALA A 401 -8.75 -1.52 -2.52
N GLU A 402 -9.48 -2.52 -3.02
CA GLU A 402 -8.92 -3.75 -3.57
C GLU A 402 -8.06 -3.50 -4.81
N ALA A 403 -8.55 -2.69 -5.75
CA ALA A 403 -7.81 -2.38 -6.98
C ALA A 403 -6.46 -1.70 -6.72
N GLU A 404 -6.38 -0.86 -5.68
CA GLU A 404 -5.15 -0.19 -5.28
C GLU A 404 -4.08 -1.17 -4.76
N SER A 405 -4.52 -2.20 -4.02
CA SER A 405 -3.64 -3.27 -3.53
C SER A 405 -3.09 -4.19 -4.63
N MET A 406 -3.73 -4.24 -5.81
CA MET A 406 -3.31 -5.15 -6.89
C MET A 406 -2.07 -4.64 -7.67
N GLY A 407 -1.87 -3.32 -7.73
CA GLY A 407 -0.79 -2.69 -8.50
C GLY A 407 0.57 -2.64 -7.79
N ARG A 408 0.58 -2.90 -6.48
CA ARG A 408 1.77 -2.92 -5.61
C ARG A 408 1.83 -4.28 -4.95
N ARG A 409 2.79 -5.13 -5.33
CA ARG A 409 2.97 -6.44 -4.69
C ARG A 409 4.19 -6.38 -3.80
N ASP A 410 4.06 -6.87 -2.58
CA ASP A 410 5.24 -7.37 -1.87
C ASP A 410 5.94 -8.38 -2.79
N LEU A 411 7.28 -8.36 -2.84
CA LEU A 411 8.16 -9.06 -3.81
C LEU A 411 8.09 -10.59 -3.86
N ARG A 412 6.97 -11.18 -3.48
CA ARG A 412 6.93 -12.55 -3.02
C ARG A 412 5.87 -13.39 -3.71
N ARG A 413 5.93 -13.40 -5.05
CA ARG A 413 6.02 -14.70 -5.73
C ARG A 413 7.41 -15.26 -5.47
N VAL A 414 7.63 -15.89 -4.31
CA VAL A 414 8.68 -16.90 -4.26
C VAL A 414 7.92 -18.20 -4.48
N SER A 415 7.99 -18.71 -5.70
CA SER A 415 7.80 -20.13 -5.88
C SER A 415 8.86 -20.84 -5.00
N GLY A 416 8.45 -21.85 -4.23
CA GLY A 416 9.33 -22.57 -3.30
C GLY A 416 9.07 -22.35 -1.80
N TYR A 417 7.88 -21.87 -1.41
CA TYR A 417 7.46 -21.92 -0.01
C TYR A 417 6.97 -23.32 0.40
N HIS A 418 7.07 -23.61 1.69
CA HIS A 418 6.59 -24.86 2.27
C HIS A 418 5.84 -24.59 3.58
N ASP A 419 5.09 -25.61 4.01
CA ASP A 419 4.22 -25.57 5.19
C ASP A 419 4.91 -25.90 6.51
N GLN A 420 6.24 -26.02 6.51
CA GLN A 420 6.98 -26.14 7.75
C GLN A 420 6.86 -24.86 8.59
N ILE A 421 6.88 -25.05 9.91
CA ILE A 421 6.69 -23.99 10.90
C ILE A 421 8.06 -23.57 11.43
N PHE A 422 8.35 -22.27 11.35
CA PHE A 422 9.54 -21.69 11.95
C PHE A 422 9.27 -21.38 13.43
N GLU A 423 9.92 -22.10 14.33
CA GLU A 423 9.76 -21.90 15.78
C GLU A 423 10.91 -21.05 16.34
N LEU A 424 10.60 -20.04 17.16
CA LEU A 424 11.59 -19.16 17.77
C LEU A 424 11.19 -18.78 19.20
N THR A 425 12.12 -18.87 20.14
CA THR A 425 11.91 -18.38 21.51
C THR A 425 12.42 -16.95 21.65
N LEU A 426 11.55 -16.05 22.12
CA LEU A 426 11.88 -14.67 22.44
C LEU A 426 12.21 -14.60 23.93
N SER A 427 13.39 -14.10 24.25
CA SER A 427 13.89 -14.00 25.62
C SER A 427 14.22 -12.56 26.00
N GLU A 428 14.26 -12.30 27.31
CA GLU A 428 14.65 -11.04 27.93
C GLU A 428 13.74 -9.87 27.53
N GLN A 429 14.20 -8.98 26.65
CA GLN A 429 13.45 -7.80 26.22
C GLN A 429 13.40 -7.73 24.70
N LEU A 430 12.27 -7.31 24.15
CA LEU A 430 12.13 -6.99 22.73
C LEU A 430 12.04 -5.47 22.59
N ASP A 431 13.20 -4.87 22.32
CA ASP A 431 13.39 -3.44 22.21
C ASP A 431 14.01 -3.05 20.85
N LEU A 432 14.26 -1.75 20.66
CA LEU A 432 14.91 -1.22 19.46
C LEU A 432 16.21 -1.95 19.07
N TYR A 433 16.97 -2.49 20.04
CA TYR A 433 18.26 -3.12 19.79
C TYR A 433 18.14 -4.59 19.35
N ARG A 434 17.14 -5.32 19.86
CA ARG A 434 16.92 -6.74 19.50
C ARG A 434 15.98 -6.95 18.33
N CYS A 435 15.19 -5.94 17.98
CA CYS A 435 14.31 -5.99 16.81
C CYS A 435 15.01 -6.35 15.48
N PRO A 436 16.20 -5.81 15.16
CA PRO A 436 16.92 -6.18 13.94
C PRO A 436 17.24 -7.67 13.85
N ASP A 437 17.75 -8.26 14.94
CA ASP A 437 18.13 -9.68 14.98
C ASP A 437 16.91 -10.59 14.77
N LEU A 438 15.78 -10.28 15.43
CA LEU A 438 14.52 -10.99 15.25
C LEU A 438 14.05 -10.92 13.79
N LYS A 439 14.04 -9.72 13.22
CA LYS A 439 13.66 -9.51 11.81
C LYS A 439 14.58 -10.25 10.85
N GLY A 440 15.89 -10.23 11.08
CA GLY A 440 16.89 -10.93 10.29
C GLY A 440 16.74 -12.44 10.36
N ALA A 441 16.46 -13.00 11.54
CA ALA A 441 16.22 -14.43 11.72
C ALA A 441 14.99 -14.89 10.92
N VAL A 442 13.89 -14.15 11.02
CA VAL A 442 12.66 -14.46 10.27
C VAL A 442 12.88 -14.29 8.77
N ARG A 443 13.59 -13.24 8.36
CA ARG A 443 13.90 -13.03 6.94
C ARG A 443 14.68 -14.19 6.33
N ARG A 444 15.70 -14.69 7.03
CA ARG A 444 16.46 -15.88 6.59
C ARG A 444 15.56 -17.12 6.53
N ALA A 445 14.68 -17.32 7.49
CA ALA A 445 13.70 -18.41 7.43
C ALA A 445 12.79 -18.22 6.20
N MET A 446 12.35 -17.01 5.95
CA MET A 446 11.52 -16.68 4.80
C MET A 446 12.25 -16.88 3.46
N GLU A 447 13.54 -16.56 3.35
CA GLU A 447 14.36 -16.87 2.17
C GLU A 447 14.46 -18.38 1.92
N ASN A 448 14.41 -19.19 2.99
CA ASN A 448 14.41 -20.65 2.93
C ASN A 448 13.02 -21.28 2.69
N GLY A 449 11.99 -20.48 2.43
CA GLY A 449 10.66 -21.02 2.08
C GLY A 449 9.61 -21.02 3.20
N TYR A 450 9.94 -20.58 4.42
CA TYR A 450 8.96 -20.58 5.51
C TYR A 450 7.86 -19.53 5.31
N ARG A 451 6.61 -19.95 5.54
CA ARG A 451 5.44 -19.07 5.60
C ARG A 451 4.70 -19.11 6.95
N PHE A 452 4.91 -20.13 7.77
CA PHE A 452 4.34 -20.20 9.11
C PHE A 452 5.42 -20.01 10.18
N ALA A 453 5.09 -19.31 11.27
CA ALA A 453 5.97 -19.14 12.40
C ALA A 453 5.23 -19.19 13.75
N VAL A 454 5.90 -19.73 14.77
CA VAL A 454 5.44 -19.73 16.16
C VAL A 454 6.51 -19.07 17.01
N PHE A 455 6.15 -17.99 17.72
CA PHE A 455 7.04 -17.35 18.68
C PHE A 455 6.64 -17.70 20.10
N ASP A 456 7.59 -18.25 20.86
CA ASP A 456 7.43 -18.53 22.28
C ASP A 456 7.88 -17.32 23.10
N MET A 457 6.98 -16.75 23.88
CA MET A 457 7.21 -15.57 24.72
C MET A 457 7.40 -15.90 26.21
N THR A 458 7.57 -17.18 26.55
CA THR A 458 7.75 -17.63 27.94
C THR A 458 8.82 -16.82 28.68
N ASP A 459 9.97 -16.60 28.04
CA ASP A 459 11.12 -15.92 28.65
C ASP A 459 11.18 -14.42 28.34
N LEU A 460 10.12 -13.86 27.73
CA LEU A 460 10.05 -12.46 27.35
C LEU A 460 9.48 -11.63 28.50
N SER A 461 10.33 -10.80 29.10
CA SER A 461 9.99 -9.98 30.27
C SER A 461 9.42 -8.61 29.92
N TYR A 462 9.72 -8.08 28.72
CA TYR A 462 9.33 -6.73 28.31
C TYR A 462 9.31 -6.58 26.78
N VAL A 463 8.38 -5.75 26.28
CA VAL A 463 8.29 -5.35 24.87
C VAL A 463 8.01 -3.85 24.81
N ASP A 464 8.79 -3.11 24.02
CA ASP A 464 8.54 -1.67 23.76
C ASP A 464 7.77 -1.45 22.45
N SER A 465 7.59 -0.18 22.07
CA SER A 465 6.91 0.19 20.83
C SER A 465 7.63 -0.30 19.55
N SER A 466 8.96 -0.42 19.61
CA SER A 466 9.79 -0.96 18.52
C SER A 466 9.57 -2.46 18.37
N GLY A 467 9.51 -3.18 19.50
CA GLY A 467 9.23 -4.60 19.57
C GLY A 467 7.86 -4.97 19.02
N ILE A 468 6.81 -4.24 19.41
CA ILE A 468 5.48 -4.39 18.83
C ILE A 468 5.53 -4.14 17.31
N GLY A 469 6.17 -3.05 16.88
CA GLY A 469 6.32 -2.75 15.46
C GLY A 469 7.04 -3.86 14.69
N ALA A 470 8.02 -4.52 15.30
CA ALA A 470 8.72 -5.65 14.69
C ALA A 470 7.81 -6.88 14.54
N LEU A 471 7.03 -7.22 15.57
CA LEU A 471 6.09 -8.34 15.52
C LEU A 471 5.00 -8.11 14.47
N ILE A 472 4.45 -6.91 14.38
CA ILE A 472 3.44 -6.55 13.37
C ILE A 472 4.04 -6.67 11.97
N GLN A 473 5.25 -6.15 11.77
CA GLN A 473 5.93 -6.22 10.48
C GLN A 473 6.17 -7.69 10.06
N ILE A 474 6.62 -8.53 10.99
CA ILE A 474 6.83 -9.97 10.74
C ILE A 474 5.52 -10.68 10.42
N PHE A 475 4.45 -10.37 11.16
CA PHE A 475 3.12 -10.90 10.88
C PHE A 475 2.67 -10.54 9.46
N ASN A 476 2.83 -9.29 9.04
CA ASN A 476 2.48 -8.85 7.69
C ASN A 476 3.33 -9.57 6.63
N TRP A 477 4.64 -9.74 6.86
CA TRP A 477 5.52 -10.49 5.96
C TRP A 477 5.08 -11.95 5.75
N LEU A 478 4.70 -12.64 6.82
CA LEU A 478 4.25 -14.04 6.74
C LEU A 478 2.85 -14.13 6.11
N LYS A 479 1.95 -13.20 6.47
CA LYS A 479 0.60 -13.12 5.91
C LYS A 479 0.60 -12.85 4.41
N SER A 480 1.50 -12.00 3.89
CA SER A 480 1.59 -11.72 2.44
C SER A 480 2.00 -12.95 1.62
N ARG A 481 2.52 -14.01 2.27
CA ARG A 481 2.82 -15.32 1.67
C ARG A 481 1.71 -16.37 1.88
N GLY A 482 0.53 -15.97 2.34
CA GLY A 482 -0.54 -16.89 2.73
C GLY A 482 -0.22 -17.70 4.00
N GLY A 483 0.71 -17.19 4.81
CA GLY A 483 1.15 -17.81 6.04
C GLY A 483 0.57 -17.15 7.30
N LEU A 484 1.07 -17.55 8.47
CA LEU A 484 0.58 -17.07 9.76
C LEU A 484 1.72 -16.98 10.79
N LEU A 485 1.68 -15.94 11.61
CA LEU A 485 2.44 -15.86 12.86
C LEU A 485 1.50 -16.13 14.04
N VAL A 486 1.87 -17.09 14.89
CA VAL A 486 1.18 -17.38 16.16
C VAL A 486 2.13 -17.03 17.31
N LEU A 487 1.62 -16.31 18.30
CA LEU A 487 2.38 -15.99 19.51
C LEU A 487 1.91 -16.91 20.64
N SER A 488 2.86 -17.54 21.33
CA SER A 488 2.59 -18.47 22.41
C SER A 488 3.15 -17.97 23.73
N ASN A 489 2.50 -18.33 24.85
CA ASN A 489 2.94 -17.97 26.21
C ASN A 489 3.13 -16.46 26.43
N VAL A 490 2.20 -15.63 25.92
CA VAL A 490 2.20 -14.19 26.22
C VAL A 490 1.75 -13.99 27.66
N GLN A 491 2.65 -13.59 28.55
CA GLN A 491 2.38 -13.53 29.99
C GLN A 491 2.91 -12.25 30.67
N GLY A 492 2.35 -11.94 31.84
CA GLY A 492 2.91 -10.99 32.79
C GLY A 492 2.97 -9.55 32.27
N GLY A 493 4.18 -8.97 32.20
CA GLY A 493 4.38 -7.59 31.73
C GLY A 493 3.97 -7.39 30.28
N VAL A 494 4.24 -8.38 29.43
CA VAL A 494 3.97 -8.33 27.99
C VAL A 494 2.46 -8.46 27.71
N GLU A 495 1.78 -9.36 28.41
CA GLU A 495 0.33 -9.54 28.28
C GLU A 495 -0.45 -8.25 28.56
N ARG A 496 -0.07 -7.50 29.61
CA ARG A 496 -0.69 -6.21 29.91
C ARG A 496 -0.52 -5.19 28.79
N ILE A 497 0.65 -5.16 28.16
CA ILE A 497 0.91 -4.25 27.03
C ILE A 497 0.06 -4.66 25.83
N PHE A 498 -0.08 -5.96 25.57
CA PHE A 498 -0.92 -6.48 24.49
C PHE A 498 -2.40 -6.12 24.70
N GLN A 499 -2.94 -6.37 25.90
CA GLN A 499 -4.33 -6.03 26.25
C GLN A 499 -4.59 -4.51 26.18
N MET A 500 -3.68 -3.70 26.74
CA MET A 500 -3.82 -2.24 26.71
C MET A 500 -3.77 -1.67 25.28
N SER A 501 -3.10 -2.38 24.37
CA SER A 501 -2.94 -1.97 22.97
C SER A 501 -3.87 -2.75 22.02
N LYS A 502 -4.78 -3.57 22.56
CA LYS A 502 -5.64 -4.52 21.82
C LYS A 502 -4.91 -5.37 20.76
N LEU A 503 -3.66 -5.69 21.02
CA LEU A 503 -2.85 -6.52 20.13
C LEU A 503 -3.25 -8.00 20.23
N ASP A 504 -3.93 -8.39 21.30
CA ASP A 504 -4.56 -9.70 21.46
C ASP A 504 -5.71 -9.94 20.47
N GLU A 505 -6.34 -8.88 19.95
CA GLU A 505 -7.30 -8.98 18.84
C GLU A 505 -6.61 -9.09 17.47
N PHE A 506 -5.35 -8.62 17.37
CA PHE A 506 -4.59 -8.60 16.12
C PHE A 506 -3.78 -9.88 15.89
N PHE A 507 -3.12 -10.39 16.93
CA PHE A 507 -2.31 -11.60 16.87
C PHE A 507 -3.11 -12.84 17.28
N VAL A 508 -2.78 -13.97 16.66
CA VAL A 508 -3.29 -15.26 17.13
C VAL A 508 -2.46 -15.68 18.35
N LEU A 509 -3.10 -15.67 19.52
CA LEU A 509 -2.47 -16.05 20.79
C LEU A 509 -2.81 -17.50 21.19
N ARG A 510 -1.84 -18.20 21.77
CA ARG A 510 -2.01 -19.56 22.31
C ARG A 510 -1.25 -19.78 23.61
N ASP A 511 -1.76 -20.67 24.44
CA ASP A 511 -1.21 -20.94 25.77
C ASP A 511 0.09 -21.76 25.75
N SER A 512 0.52 -22.27 24.59
CA SER A 512 1.78 -23.02 24.48
C SER A 512 2.26 -23.08 23.02
N PRO A 513 3.56 -23.30 22.79
CA PRO A 513 4.07 -23.58 21.44
C PRO A 513 3.39 -24.78 20.79
N LEU A 514 3.03 -25.79 21.59
CA LEU A 514 2.33 -26.98 21.11
C LEU A 514 0.93 -26.66 20.59
N SER A 515 0.14 -25.90 21.34
CA SER A 515 -1.21 -25.49 20.90
C SER A 515 -1.18 -24.50 19.74
N ALA A 516 -0.13 -23.69 19.62
CA ALA A 516 0.15 -22.86 18.45
C ALA A 516 0.43 -23.69 17.20
N ARG A 517 1.25 -24.74 17.35
CA ARG A 517 1.56 -25.67 16.26
C ARG A 517 0.33 -26.44 15.78
N MET A 518 -0.45 -26.99 16.70
CA MET A 518 -1.67 -27.73 16.37
C MET A 518 -2.67 -26.88 15.57
N LEU A 519 -2.81 -25.59 15.90
CA LEU A 519 -3.66 -24.68 15.14
C LEU A 519 -3.21 -24.54 13.68
N ILE A 520 -1.91 -24.38 13.45
CA ILE A 520 -1.38 -24.26 12.08
C ILE A 520 -1.56 -25.58 11.33
N GLU A 521 -1.31 -26.72 11.98
CA GLU A 521 -1.52 -28.04 11.38
C GLU A 521 -3.00 -28.30 11.03
N GLU A 522 -3.95 -27.86 11.87
CA GLU A 522 -5.39 -27.91 11.59
C GLU A 522 -5.78 -27.02 10.39
N LEU A 523 -5.24 -25.80 10.33
CA LEU A 523 -5.46 -24.89 9.20
C LEU A 523 -4.97 -25.48 7.87
N LEU A 524 -3.80 -26.12 7.89
CA LEU A 524 -3.23 -26.80 6.73
C LEU A 524 -4.04 -28.03 6.31
N ALA A 525 -4.52 -28.82 7.28
CA ALA A 525 -5.38 -29.96 7.00
C ALA A 525 -6.73 -29.56 6.37
N GLY A 526 -7.29 -28.42 6.77
CA GLY A 526 -8.53 -27.88 6.22
C GLY A 526 -8.44 -27.34 4.79
N GLN A 527 -7.24 -26.99 4.31
CA GLN A 527 -7.02 -26.50 2.93
C GLN A 527 -6.78 -27.63 1.90
N GLY A 528 -6.58 -28.87 2.35
CA GLY A 528 -6.34 -30.04 1.49
C GLY A 528 -7.59 -30.85 1.12
N GLY A 529 -8.79 -30.35 1.42
CA GLY A 529 -10.05 -31.05 1.22
C GLY A 529 -11.18 -30.15 0.75
N ASN A 530 -11.12 -29.72 -0.52
CA ASN A 530 -12.26 -29.55 -1.44
C ASN A 530 -11.78 -29.03 -2.79
#